data_AF-A0A1K2IIT9-F1
#
_entry.id   AF-A0A1K2IIT9-F1
#
_cell.length_a   1.000
_cell.length_b   1.000
_cell.length_c   1.000
_cell.angle_alpha   90.00
_cell.angle_beta   90.00
_cell.angle_gamma   90.00
#
_symmetry.space_group_name_H-M   'P 1'
#
loop_
_entity.id
_entity.type
_entity.pdbx_description
1 polymer ?
#
loop_
_entity_poly.entity_id
_entity_poly.type
_entity_poly.pdbx_seq_one_letter_code
_entity_poly.pdbx_strand_id
1 'polypeptide(L)'
;MRIKNKILLITKGIRSFGTGVLRKFINKYHFKEIRIFSRDENKQDDIRNQFKNDQLKFYIGTVRDLDTISINRTNSWKKDAKLENRLVKGCN
;
A
#
# COMPACT_ATOMS: atom_id res chain seq x y z
N MET A 1 -1.17 -13.60 -19.80
CA MET A 1 -0.58 -12.50 -19.01
C MET A 1 -0.25 -13.00 -17.60
N ARG A 2 1.03 -13.06 -17.21
CA ARG A 2 1.49 -13.63 -15.91
C ARG A 2 1.49 -12.56 -14.80
N ILE A 3 0.37 -12.38 -14.11
CA ILE A 3 0.22 -11.44 -12.97
C ILE A 3 0.24 -12.18 -11.61
N LYS A 4 0.62 -13.47 -11.59
CA LYS A 4 0.70 -14.24 -10.35
C LYS A 4 1.80 -13.70 -9.44
N ASN A 5 1.49 -13.61 -8.15
CA ASN A 5 2.42 -13.24 -7.07
C ASN A 5 2.99 -11.81 -7.15
N LYS A 6 2.29 -10.90 -7.84
CA LYS A 6 2.62 -9.48 -7.92
C LYS A 6 1.87 -8.67 -6.86
N ILE A 7 2.39 -7.48 -6.58
CA ILE A 7 1.77 -6.51 -5.67
C ILE A 7 1.18 -5.38 -6.52
N LEU A 8 -0.08 -5.06 -6.27
CA LEU A 8 -0.79 -3.97 -6.94
C LEU A 8 -0.89 -2.77 -5.99
N LEU A 9 -0.47 -1.59 -6.41
CA LEU A 9 -0.61 -0.34 -5.64
C LEU A 9 -1.64 0.58 -6.30
N ILE A 10 -2.62 1.05 -5.54
CA ILE A 10 -3.69 1.95 -6.00
C ILE A 10 -3.66 3.24 -5.14
N THR A 11 -3.04 4.31 -5.68
CA THR A 11 -2.81 5.60 -4.98
C THR A 11 -4.01 6.55 -4.92
N LYS A 12 -5.10 6.19 -5.59
CA LYS A 12 -6.41 6.87 -5.52
C LYS A 12 -7.54 5.84 -5.31
N GLY A 13 -7.23 4.76 -4.58
CA GLY A 13 -8.07 3.57 -4.49
C GLY A 13 -9.44 3.78 -3.84
N ILE A 14 -9.62 4.87 -3.10
CA ILE A 14 -10.86 5.21 -2.40
C ILE A 14 -11.94 5.90 -3.26
N ARG A 15 -11.58 6.37 -4.46
CA ARG A 15 -12.54 7.02 -5.38
C ARG A 15 -13.29 5.96 -6.19
N SER A 16 -14.44 6.33 -6.74
CA SER A 16 -15.31 5.46 -7.56
C SER A 16 -14.54 4.60 -8.58
N PHE A 17 -13.60 5.22 -9.31
CA PHE A 17 -12.74 4.51 -10.25
C PHE A 17 -11.84 3.48 -9.56
N GLY A 18 -11.14 3.86 -8.50
CA GLY A 18 -10.24 2.99 -7.74
C GLY A 18 -10.97 1.79 -7.12
N THR A 19 -12.15 2.03 -6.55
CA THR A 19 -13.02 0.98 -5.99
C THR A 19 -13.55 0.06 -7.10
N GLY A 20 -13.94 0.60 -8.26
CA GLY A 20 -14.38 -0.19 -9.41
C GLY A 20 -13.27 -1.08 -9.98
N VAL A 21 -12.04 -0.55 -10.05
CA VAL A 21 -10.83 -1.31 -10.37
C VAL A 21 -10.65 -2.41 -9.32
N LEU A 22 -10.60 -2.08 -8.03
CA LEU A 22 -10.43 -3.05 -6.95
C LEU A 22 -11.43 -4.22 -7.05
N ARG A 23 -12.73 -3.94 -7.24
CA ARG A 23 -13.78 -4.97 -7.42
C ARG A 23 -13.49 -5.92 -8.57
N LYS A 24 -13.01 -5.40 -9.70
CA LYS A 24 -12.67 -6.23 -10.88
C LYS A 24 -11.43 -7.08 -10.62
N PHE A 25 -10.44 -6.53 -9.91
CA PHE A 25 -9.14 -7.17 -9.76
C PHE A 25 -9.07 -8.18 -8.63
N ILE A 26 -9.80 -7.96 -7.53
CA ILE A 26 -9.74 -8.80 -6.32
C ILE A 26 -10.21 -10.24 -6.57
N ASN A 27 -11.18 -10.44 -7.47
CA ASN A 27 -11.71 -11.77 -7.78
C ASN A 27 -11.12 -12.37 -9.05
N LYS A 28 -10.63 -11.54 -9.98
CA LYS A 28 -10.21 -12.00 -11.32
C LYS A 28 -8.74 -12.36 -11.41
N TYR A 29 -7.90 -11.88 -10.49
CA TYR A 29 -6.46 -12.07 -10.55
C TYR A 29 -5.87 -12.47 -9.19
N HIS A 30 -4.93 -13.41 -9.21
CA HIS A 30 -4.22 -13.86 -8.00
C HIS A 30 -3.03 -12.94 -7.70
N PHE A 31 -3.32 -11.80 -7.07
CA PHE A 31 -2.29 -10.94 -6.49
C PHE A 31 -1.75 -11.53 -5.19
N LYS A 32 -0.49 -11.19 -4.86
CA LYS A 32 0.06 -11.47 -3.53
C LYS A 32 -0.49 -10.48 -2.49
N GLU A 33 -0.60 -9.22 -2.90
CA GLU A 33 -1.03 -8.11 -2.03
C GLU A 33 -1.61 -6.99 -2.91
N ILE A 34 -2.67 -6.33 -2.43
CA ILE A 34 -3.24 -5.15 -3.03
C ILE A 34 -3.16 -4.00 -2.01
N ARG A 35 -2.38 -2.98 -2.33
CA ARG A 35 -2.13 -1.80 -1.50
C ARG A 35 -3.05 -0.66 -1.90
N ILE A 36 -3.93 -0.24 -1.00
CA ILE A 36 -4.75 0.96 -1.16
C ILE A 36 -4.08 2.11 -0.43
N PHE A 37 -3.68 3.14 -1.17
CA PHE A 37 -3.04 4.32 -0.63
C PHE A 37 -3.95 5.53 -0.75
N SER A 38 -4.20 6.22 0.36
CA SER A 38 -5.06 7.41 0.45
C SER A 38 -4.79 8.19 1.74
N ARG A 39 -5.34 9.40 1.86
CA ARG A 39 -5.29 10.22 3.09
C ARG A 39 -6.49 10.02 4.02
N ASP A 40 -7.58 9.44 3.51
CA ASP A 40 -8.88 9.39 4.18
C ASP A 40 -9.07 8.02 4.85
N GLU A 41 -8.85 7.98 6.17
CA GLU A 41 -8.92 6.78 7.00
C GLU A 41 -10.32 6.19 7.05
N ASN A 42 -11.35 7.03 7.20
CA ASN A 42 -12.74 6.60 7.29
C ASN A 42 -13.15 5.82 6.04
N LYS A 43 -12.81 6.34 4.85
CA LYS A 43 -13.09 5.63 3.59
C LYS A 43 -12.26 4.36 3.42
N GLN A 44 -11.06 4.30 3.98
CA GLN A 44 -10.28 3.06 3.97
C GLN A 44 -10.92 2.00 4.86
N ASP A 45 -11.46 2.38 6.02
CA ASP A 45 -12.15 1.47 6.90
C ASP A 45 -13.46 0.95 6.29
N ASP A 46 -14.22 1.82 5.62
CA ASP A 46 -15.40 1.40 4.84
C ASP A 46 -15.06 0.31 3.81
N ILE A 47 -13.97 0.49 3.06
CA ILE A 47 -13.49 -0.48 2.08
C ILE A 47 -13.00 -1.75 2.79
N ARG A 48 -12.30 -1.63 3.91
CA ARG A 48 -11.86 -2.79 4.71
C ARG A 48 -13.03 -3.64 5.15
N ASN A 49 -14.07 -3.01 5.70
CA ASN A 49 -15.28 -3.67 6.17
C ASN A 49 -16.14 -4.24 5.02
N GLN A 50 -16.10 -3.59 3.85
CA GLN A 50 -16.82 -4.05 2.66
C GLN A 50 -16.19 -5.30 2.03
N PHE A 51 -14.86 -5.34 1.88
CA PHE A 51 -14.20 -6.42 1.15
C PHE A 51 -13.71 -7.57 2.04
N LYS A 52 -13.43 -7.32 3.33
CA LYS A 52 -12.99 -8.32 4.32
C LYS A 52 -11.98 -9.33 3.75
N ASN A 53 -10.94 -8.82 3.09
CA ASN A 53 -9.96 -9.64 2.38
C ASN A 53 -8.55 -9.33 2.89
N ASP A 54 -7.86 -10.36 3.37
CA ASP A 54 -6.53 -10.24 4.00
C ASP A 54 -5.43 -9.78 3.04
N GLN A 55 -5.65 -9.95 1.74
CA GLN A 55 -4.74 -9.48 0.69
C GLN A 55 -4.77 -7.96 0.55
N LEU A 56 -5.80 -7.28 1.06
CA LEU A 56 -5.88 -5.82 1.05
C LEU A 56 -5.07 -5.24 2.21
N LYS A 57 -4.14 -4.36 1.86
CA LYS A 57 -3.36 -3.57 2.81
C LYS A 57 -3.64 -2.09 2.56
N PHE A 58 -3.82 -1.35 3.64
CA PHE A 58 -4.22 0.06 3.61
C PHE A 58 -3.09 0.90 4.16
N TYR A 59 -2.73 1.95 3.42
CA TYR A 59 -1.62 2.83 3.74
C TYR A 59 -2.10 4.27 3.71
N ILE A 60 -1.78 5.02 4.76
CA ILE A 60 -2.10 6.43 4.85
C ILE A 60 -0.99 7.27 4.27
N GLY A 61 -1.36 8.25 3.45
CA GLY A 61 -0.44 9.27 2.98
C GLY A 61 -0.89 10.02 1.75
N THR A 62 -0.05 10.96 1.33
CA THR A 62 -0.27 11.84 0.19
C THR A 62 0.66 11.51 -0.97
N VAL A 63 0.19 11.72 -2.20
CA VAL A 63 1.03 11.54 -3.40
C VAL A 63 2.07 12.64 -3.59
N ARG A 64 2.04 13.68 -2.73
CA ARG A 64 3.00 14.78 -2.76
C ARG A 64 4.29 14.46 -2.00
N ASP A 65 4.24 13.50 -1.08
CA ASP A 65 5.42 13.02 -0.37
C ASP A 65 6.05 11.87 -1.14
N LEU A 66 7.16 12.18 -1.80
CA LEU A 66 7.94 11.22 -2.58
C LEU A 66 8.43 10.06 -1.70
N ASP A 67 8.77 10.34 -0.43
CA ASP A 67 9.19 9.34 0.54
C ASP A 67 8.08 8.32 0.77
N THR A 68 6.86 8.80 1.04
CA THR A 68 5.69 7.96 1.27
C THR A 68 5.35 7.08 0.06
N ILE A 69 5.51 7.59 -1.16
CA ILE A 69 5.31 6.79 -2.38
C ILE A 69 6.46 5.79 -2.60
N SER A 70 7.71 6.19 -2.34
CA SER A 70 8.89 5.34 -2.48
C SER A 70 8.79 4.12 -1.56
N ILE A 71 8.41 4.37 -0.32
CA ILE A 71 8.14 3.38 0.71
C ILE A 71 7.04 2.38 0.28
N ASN A 72 5.92 2.88 -0.24
CA ASN A 72 4.79 2.02 -0.63
C ASN A 72 5.01 1.23 -1.93
N ARG A 73 5.99 1.60 -2.75
CA ARG A 73 6.36 0.90 -4.00
C ARG A 73 7.30 -0.28 -3.78
N THR A 74 8.02 -0.32 -2.67
CA THR A 74 9.04 -1.35 -2.43
C THR A 74 8.48 -2.49 -1.56
N ASN A 75 8.99 -3.70 -1.77
CA ASN A 75 8.77 -4.85 -0.89
C ASN A 75 9.84 -4.96 0.19
N SER A 76 10.70 -3.95 0.30
CA SER A 76 11.92 -3.95 1.09
C SER A 76 11.90 -2.74 2.01
N TRP A 77 11.04 -2.77 3.01
CA TRP A 77 11.18 -1.86 4.13
C TRP A 77 12.45 -2.30 4.86
N LYS A 78 13.53 -1.51 4.78
CA LYS A 78 14.71 -1.62 5.65
C LYS A 78 15.54 -2.92 5.51
N LYS A 79 16.28 -3.14 4.41
CA LYS A 79 17.62 -3.75 4.61
C LYS A 79 18.52 -2.84 5.49
N ASP A 80 18.13 -1.57 5.66
CA ASP A 80 18.93 -0.51 6.24
C ASP A 80 18.50 0.01 7.64
N ALA A 81 17.44 -0.51 8.28
CA ALA A 81 17.20 -0.13 9.70
C ALA A 81 18.19 -0.77 10.68
N LYS A 82 19.04 -1.69 10.21
CA LYS A 82 20.26 -2.08 10.93
C LYS A 82 21.31 -0.95 10.93
N LEU A 83 21.18 0.04 10.04
CA LEU A 83 22.02 1.24 9.96
C LEU A 83 21.44 2.44 10.73
N GLU A 84 20.11 2.52 10.89
CA GLU A 84 19.43 3.58 11.67
C GLU A 84 19.88 3.65 13.14
N ASN A 85 20.39 2.56 13.72
CA ASN A 85 20.85 2.55 15.12
C ASN A 85 22.33 2.88 15.33
N ARG A 86 23.10 3.13 14.25
CA ARG A 86 24.55 3.41 14.33
C ARG A 86 24.90 4.90 14.18
N LEU A 87 23.96 5.73 13.74
CA LEU A 87 24.18 7.18 13.52
C LEU A 87 23.51 8.10 14.55
N VAL A 88 22.59 7.58 15.38
CA VAL A 88 21.94 8.36 16.46
C VAL A 88 22.71 8.30 17.79
N LYS A 89 23.83 7.55 17.87
CA LYS A 89 24.72 7.47 19.04
C LYS A 89 26.12 8.07 18.80
N GLY A 90 26.25 9.01 17.87
CA GLY A 90 27.54 9.57 17.46
C GLY A 90 27.62 11.10 17.35
N CYS A 91 26.61 11.84 17.84
CA CYS A 91 26.68 13.29 18.02
C CYS A 91 25.93 13.69 19.31
N ASN A 92 26.53 13.31 20.42
CA ASN A 92 26.76 14.10 21.66
C ASN A 92 27.35 13.15 22.70
#